data_AF-A0AB39VJZ4-F1
#
_entry.id   AF-A0AB39VJZ4-F1
#
_cell.length_a   1.000
_cell.length_b   1.000
_cell.length_c   1.000
_cell.angle_alpha   90.00
_cell.angle_beta   90.00
_cell.angle_gamma   90.00
#
_symmetry.space_group_name_H-M   'P 1'
#
loop_
_entity.id
_entity.type
_entity.pdbx_description
1 polymer ?
#
loop_
_entity_poly.entity_id
_entity_poly.type
_entity_poly.pdbx_seq_one_letter_code
_entity_poly.pdbx_strand_id
1 'polypeptide(L)'
;MIKSINNITLRHLNGVYVQEQKLNIEKVSNNNTLSIAEMATIIKKFQGYGYTFEKDLAEIIFKVDRDYAIDLCREILENIEDFKSDKEYEVFYKNFPKDVMNMEEADIYINQILHYWFGYVPKHESFKNKKKFEYEESEPAQLVELSHLKLVVDSDIEKLFYNLLSSNVTLSSQYLEDVCFLSNGFSGDELEEYSKNILMKETLTTLSSYVWEKRKILIGDFDTATDVLRFIAKLSNEELNTKYIHFAYFSRIELDQIIKKLDKIKNSFPDIKRYKKPWHKFFKLNAKKINLKKYPNVQKIMNMLFSKFKYETPKGYFDRVRKNISNMSNKDLEKFIGLYLKFSGDYTRQILSLLNISSKKQYHILIDGLKKCMKDVNTRVLLQLYDRLLNLKKKNQLEEIKKIKK
;
A
#
# COMPACT_ATOMS: atom_id res chain seq x y z
N MET A 1 -1.58 -10.06 -19.28
CA MET A 1 -1.93 -11.35 -18.65
C MET A 1 -3.17 -11.10 -17.82
N ILE A 2 -4.29 -11.75 -18.13
CA ILE A 2 -5.50 -11.62 -17.32
C ILE A 2 -5.22 -12.37 -16.01
N LYS A 3 -5.10 -11.64 -14.90
CA LYS A 3 -4.87 -12.25 -13.59
C LYS A 3 -6.05 -13.18 -13.28
N SER A 4 -5.78 -14.46 -13.07
CA SER A 4 -6.78 -15.36 -12.52
C SER A 4 -6.73 -15.34 -10.99
N ILE A 5 -7.83 -15.73 -10.34
CA ILE A 5 -7.87 -15.84 -8.88
C ILE A 5 -6.82 -16.85 -8.37
N ASN A 6 -6.54 -17.91 -9.13
CA ASN A 6 -5.52 -18.89 -8.78
C ASN A 6 -4.10 -18.34 -8.82
N ASN A 7 -3.81 -17.35 -9.69
CA ASN A 7 -2.53 -16.64 -9.65
C ASN A 7 -2.31 -15.93 -8.29
N ILE A 8 -3.39 -15.37 -7.73
CA ILE A 8 -3.37 -14.67 -6.45
C ILE A 8 -3.28 -15.69 -5.30
N THR A 9 -4.09 -16.74 -5.31
CA THR A 9 -4.11 -17.72 -4.22
C THR A 9 -2.84 -18.55 -4.15
N LEU A 10 -2.24 -18.88 -5.29
CA LEU A 10 -0.94 -19.53 -5.33
C LEU A 10 0.14 -18.65 -4.65
N ARG A 11 0.19 -17.36 -5.00
CA ARG A 11 1.19 -16.42 -4.49
C ARG A 11 1.02 -16.08 -3.01
N HIS A 12 -0.22 -15.92 -2.55
CA HIS A 12 -0.50 -15.45 -1.18
C HIS A 12 -0.77 -16.58 -0.18
N LEU A 13 -1.34 -17.70 -0.64
CA LEU A 13 -1.84 -18.77 0.22
C LEU A 13 -1.18 -20.12 -0.07
N ASN A 14 -0.33 -20.22 -1.10
CA ASN A 14 0.22 -21.49 -1.58
C ASN A 14 -0.90 -22.51 -1.82
N GLY A 15 -1.97 -22.07 -2.49
CA GLY A 15 -3.18 -22.86 -2.62
C GLY A 15 -3.99 -22.56 -3.87
N VAL A 16 -4.92 -23.46 -4.13
CA VAL A 16 -5.73 -23.50 -5.34
C VAL A 16 -7.17 -23.24 -4.96
N TYR A 17 -7.75 -22.22 -5.57
CA TYR A 17 -9.15 -21.89 -5.42
C TYR A 17 -9.99 -22.67 -6.43
N VAL A 18 -10.96 -23.41 -5.90
CA VAL A 18 -11.92 -24.18 -6.69
C VAL A 18 -13.29 -23.52 -6.54
N GLN A 19 -13.87 -23.06 -7.64
CA GLN A 19 -15.14 -22.32 -7.61
C GLN A 19 -16.30 -23.23 -7.17
N GLU A 20 -16.97 -22.87 -6.06
CA GLU A 20 -18.06 -23.66 -5.50
C GLU A 20 -19.25 -23.84 -6.47
N GLN A 21 -19.53 -22.85 -7.31
CA GLN A 21 -20.59 -22.93 -8.33
C GLN A 21 -20.34 -24.02 -9.40
N LYS A 22 -19.08 -24.47 -9.53
CA LYS A 22 -18.68 -25.61 -10.37
C LYS A 22 -18.51 -26.90 -9.58
N LEU A 23 -18.59 -26.86 -8.24
CA LEU A 23 -18.72 -28.02 -7.36
C LEU A 23 -20.16 -28.56 -7.35
N ASN A 24 -20.88 -28.54 -8.48
CA ASN A 24 -22.20 -29.17 -8.59
C ASN A 24 -22.07 -30.70 -8.52
N ILE A 25 -21.64 -31.20 -7.35
CA ILE A 25 -21.31 -32.59 -7.02
C ILE A 25 -22.55 -33.47 -7.20
N GLU A 26 -23.75 -32.91 -7.05
CA GLU A 26 -25.03 -33.61 -7.28
C GLU A 26 -25.35 -33.86 -8.77
N LYS A 27 -24.71 -33.16 -9.71
CA LYS A 27 -24.89 -33.37 -11.17
C LYS A 27 -23.79 -34.22 -11.81
N VAL A 28 -22.85 -34.75 -11.03
CA VAL A 28 -21.85 -35.74 -11.49
C VAL A 28 -22.49 -37.14 -11.48
N SER A 29 -23.69 -37.25 -12.04
CA SER A 29 -24.44 -38.50 -12.20
C SER A 29 -24.07 -39.26 -13.49
N ASN A 30 -23.14 -38.71 -14.29
CA ASN A 30 -22.66 -39.30 -15.55
C ASN A 30 -21.13 -39.48 -15.57
N ASN A 31 -20.50 -40.12 -14.57
CA ASN A 31 -19.12 -40.66 -14.60
C ASN A 31 -17.97 -39.81 -15.20
N ASN A 32 -18.14 -38.52 -15.50
CA ASN A 32 -17.17 -37.67 -16.19
C ASN A 32 -16.20 -37.03 -15.19
N THR A 33 -15.56 -37.87 -14.38
CA THR A 33 -14.52 -37.49 -13.42
C THR A 33 -13.16 -37.95 -13.92
N LEU A 34 -12.09 -37.47 -13.29
CA LEU A 34 -10.75 -37.93 -13.63
C LEU A 34 -10.57 -39.42 -13.32
N SER A 35 -9.91 -40.13 -14.24
CA SER A 35 -9.38 -41.46 -13.93
C SER A 35 -8.17 -41.38 -12.99
N ILE A 36 -7.86 -42.49 -12.32
CA ILE A 36 -6.66 -42.60 -11.47
C ILE A 36 -5.38 -42.29 -12.27
N ALA A 37 -5.30 -42.74 -13.53
CA ALA A 37 -4.15 -42.50 -14.39
C ALA A 37 -3.98 -41.00 -14.72
N GLU A 38 -5.07 -40.30 -14.97
CA GLU A 38 -5.04 -38.86 -15.23
C GLU A 38 -4.65 -38.07 -13.97
N MET A 39 -5.19 -38.43 -12.81
CA MET A 39 -4.80 -37.80 -11.55
C MET A 39 -3.33 -38.03 -11.22
N ALA A 40 -2.83 -39.25 -11.39
CA ALA A 40 -1.40 -39.57 -11.23
C ALA A 40 -0.52 -38.75 -12.19
N THR A 41 -0.96 -38.58 -13.44
CA THR A 41 -0.27 -37.76 -14.44
C THR A 41 -0.23 -36.28 -14.02
N ILE A 42 -1.35 -35.75 -13.53
CA ILE A 42 -1.43 -34.37 -13.01
C ILE A 42 -0.46 -34.20 -11.84
N ILE A 43 -0.55 -35.06 -10.81
CA ILE A 43 0.35 -34.99 -9.64
C ILE A 43 1.82 -35.04 -10.09
N LYS A 44 2.16 -35.95 -11.01
CA LYS A 44 3.54 -36.09 -11.51
C LYS A 44 4.03 -34.82 -12.20
N LYS A 45 3.17 -34.14 -12.97
CA LYS A 45 3.51 -32.84 -13.57
C LYS A 45 3.77 -31.77 -12.51
N PHE A 46 2.91 -31.65 -11.50
CA PHE A 46 3.12 -30.70 -10.39
C PHE A 46 4.42 -31.00 -9.61
N GLN A 47 4.73 -32.28 -9.39
CA GLN A 47 5.99 -32.71 -8.78
C GLN A 47 7.20 -32.25 -9.60
N GLY A 48 7.08 -32.27 -10.93
CA GLY A 48 8.06 -31.70 -11.87
C GLY A 48 8.33 -30.21 -11.67
N TYR A 49 7.40 -29.47 -11.06
CA TYR A 49 7.59 -28.08 -10.65
C TYR A 49 7.82 -27.93 -9.14
N GLY A 50 8.06 -29.01 -8.38
CA GLY A 50 8.30 -28.98 -6.94
C GLY A 50 7.04 -28.78 -6.09
N TYR A 51 5.85 -29.11 -6.61
CA TYR A 51 4.58 -29.03 -5.89
C TYR A 51 3.89 -30.39 -5.79
N THR A 52 3.05 -30.55 -4.79
CA THR A 52 2.08 -31.65 -4.68
C THR A 52 0.78 -31.12 -4.07
N PHE A 53 -0.27 -31.92 -4.03
CA PHE A 53 -1.56 -31.52 -3.45
C PHE A 53 -1.69 -32.01 -2.00
N GLU A 54 -2.30 -31.19 -1.15
CA GLU A 54 -2.89 -31.68 0.10
C GLU A 54 -4.10 -32.57 -0.19
N LYS A 55 -4.44 -33.42 0.79
CA LYS A 55 -5.51 -34.42 0.66
C LYS A 55 -6.82 -33.80 0.20
N ASP A 56 -7.24 -32.70 0.82
CA ASP A 56 -8.55 -32.08 0.55
C ASP A 56 -8.62 -31.51 -0.87
N LEU A 57 -7.52 -30.92 -1.36
CA LEU A 57 -7.43 -30.44 -2.74
C LEU A 57 -7.47 -31.61 -3.73
N ALA A 58 -6.72 -32.68 -3.46
CA ALA A 58 -6.70 -33.87 -4.31
C ALA A 58 -8.08 -34.52 -4.42
N GLU A 59 -8.81 -34.63 -3.31
CA GLU A 59 -10.17 -35.16 -3.28
C GLU A 59 -11.15 -34.30 -4.11
N ILE A 60 -11.03 -32.97 -4.03
CA ILE A 60 -11.91 -32.09 -4.81
C ILE A 60 -11.59 -32.16 -6.30
N ILE A 61 -10.32 -32.13 -6.69
CA ILE A 61 -9.90 -32.26 -8.10
C ILE A 61 -10.44 -33.56 -8.70
N PHE A 62 -10.47 -34.64 -7.92
CA PHE A 62 -11.00 -35.92 -8.35
C PHE A 62 -12.53 -35.94 -8.53
N LYS A 63 -13.26 -35.11 -7.76
CA LYS A 63 -14.73 -35.10 -7.73
C LYS A 63 -15.37 -34.14 -8.73
N VAL A 64 -14.65 -33.11 -9.18
CA VAL A 64 -15.19 -32.16 -10.16
C VAL A 64 -15.21 -32.75 -11.57
N ASP A 65 -15.92 -32.07 -12.48
CA ASP A 65 -15.94 -32.42 -13.89
C ASP A 65 -14.52 -32.53 -14.47
N ARG A 66 -14.28 -33.58 -15.25
CA ARG A 66 -12.96 -33.92 -15.81
C ARG A 66 -12.34 -32.77 -16.59
N ASP A 67 -13.11 -32.12 -17.46
CA ASP A 67 -12.56 -31.05 -18.31
C ASP A 67 -12.24 -29.81 -17.49
N TYR A 68 -13.11 -29.48 -16.52
CA TYR A 68 -12.81 -28.42 -15.55
C TYR A 68 -11.55 -28.71 -14.72
N ALA A 69 -11.37 -29.95 -14.24
CA ALA A 69 -10.19 -30.35 -13.49
C ALA A 69 -8.90 -30.16 -14.30
N ILE A 70 -8.91 -30.60 -15.56
CA ILE A 70 -7.77 -30.48 -16.48
C ILE A 70 -7.46 -29.01 -16.76
N ASP A 71 -8.46 -28.19 -17.05
CA ASP A 71 -8.28 -26.78 -17.35
C ASP A 71 -7.76 -26.00 -16.12
N LEU A 72 -8.31 -26.28 -14.94
CA LEU A 72 -7.84 -25.71 -13.68
C LEU A 72 -6.37 -26.07 -13.42
N CYS A 73 -6.01 -27.35 -13.56
CA CYS A 73 -4.63 -27.80 -13.37
C CYS A 73 -3.68 -27.18 -14.39
N ARG A 74 -4.11 -27.02 -15.65
CA ARG A 74 -3.33 -26.33 -16.68
C ARG A 74 -3.09 -24.87 -16.31
N GLU A 75 -4.12 -24.15 -15.89
CA GLU A 75 -4.04 -22.76 -15.46
C GLU A 75 -3.07 -22.59 -14.28
N ILE A 76 -3.10 -23.49 -13.29
CA ILE A 76 -2.20 -23.42 -12.13
C ILE A 76 -0.75 -23.70 -12.56
N LEU A 77 -0.51 -24.68 -13.43
CA LEU A 77 0.84 -24.95 -13.96
C LEU A 77 1.39 -23.75 -14.71
N GLU A 78 0.58 -23.10 -15.56
CA GLU A 78 0.96 -21.85 -16.24
C GLU A 78 1.31 -20.74 -15.23
N ASN A 79 0.52 -20.60 -14.16
CA ASN A 79 0.81 -19.65 -13.09
C ASN A 79 2.11 -19.98 -12.32
N ILE A 80 2.40 -21.26 -12.09
CA ILE A 80 3.65 -21.70 -11.45
C ILE A 80 4.84 -21.40 -12.35
N GLU A 81 4.73 -21.67 -13.65
CA GLU A 81 5.76 -21.34 -14.65
C GLU A 81 6.06 -19.84 -14.65
N ASP A 82 5.01 -19.00 -14.68
CA ASP A 82 5.17 -17.55 -14.63
C ASP A 82 5.77 -17.04 -13.31
N PHE A 83 5.50 -17.72 -12.19
CA PHE A 83 6.04 -17.36 -10.88
C PHE A 83 7.51 -17.76 -10.73
N LYS A 84 7.91 -18.93 -11.26
CA LYS A 84 9.27 -19.47 -11.13
C LYS A 84 10.21 -19.05 -12.25
N SER A 85 9.68 -18.69 -13.41
CA SER A 85 10.48 -18.15 -14.50
C SER A 85 10.67 -16.66 -14.27
N ASP A 86 11.88 -16.25 -13.91
CA ASP A 86 12.27 -14.87 -14.12
C ASP A 86 12.24 -14.62 -15.64
N LYS A 87 11.38 -13.69 -16.08
CA LYS A 87 11.11 -13.44 -17.51
C LYS A 87 12.32 -12.86 -18.23
N GLU A 88 13.28 -12.33 -17.47
CA GLU A 88 14.51 -11.74 -17.98
C GLU A 88 15.74 -12.63 -17.71
N TYR A 89 15.56 -13.78 -17.04
CA TYR A 89 16.66 -14.69 -16.75
C TYR A 89 16.96 -15.58 -17.95
N GLU A 90 18.00 -15.22 -18.70
CA GLU A 90 18.62 -16.14 -19.65
C GLU A 90 19.62 -17.04 -18.92
N VAL A 91 19.39 -18.36 -18.98
CA VAL A 91 20.37 -19.34 -18.50
C VAL A 91 21.65 -19.18 -19.31
N PHE A 92 22.77 -19.00 -18.60
CA PHE A 92 24.09 -18.74 -19.18
C PHE A 92 24.52 -19.87 -20.16
N TYR A 93 24.29 -21.12 -19.79
CA TYR A 93 24.44 -22.31 -20.66
C TYR A 93 23.09 -22.97 -20.90
N LYS A 94 22.54 -22.85 -22.12
CA LYS A 94 21.17 -23.28 -22.42
C LYS A 94 20.96 -24.80 -22.36
N ASN A 95 21.99 -25.64 -22.57
CA ASN A 95 21.90 -27.09 -22.33
C ASN A 95 22.74 -27.56 -21.12
N PHE A 96 22.80 -26.78 -20.04
CA PHE A 96 23.37 -27.26 -18.79
C PHE A 96 22.68 -28.56 -18.32
N PRO A 97 23.41 -29.59 -17.83
CA PRO A 97 24.86 -29.64 -17.63
C PRO A 97 25.66 -30.12 -18.85
N LYS A 98 25.01 -30.63 -19.91
CA LYS A 98 25.66 -31.27 -21.07
C LYS A 98 26.69 -30.35 -21.75
N ASP A 99 26.36 -29.08 -21.97
CA ASP A 99 27.29 -28.13 -22.59
C ASP A 99 28.55 -27.93 -21.73
N VAL A 100 28.38 -27.75 -20.42
CA VAL A 100 29.48 -27.49 -19.49
C VAL A 100 30.34 -28.73 -19.27
N MET A 101 29.72 -29.92 -19.19
CA MET A 101 30.45 -31.18 -19.07
C MET A 101 31.36 -31.47 -20.27
N ASN A 102 31.02 -30.95 -21.45
CA ASN A 102 31.77 -31.16 -22.68
C ASN A 102 32.73 -30.01 -23.02
N MET A 103 32.73 -28.91 -22.25
CA MET A 103 33.61 -27.77 -22.45
C MET A 103 34.95 -27.95 -21.74
N GLU A 104 36.01 -27.40 -22.32
CA GLU A 104 37.30 -27.31 -21.62
C GLU A 104 37.20 -26.33 -20.44
N GLU A 105 37.91 -26.63 -19.34
CA GLU A 105 37.90 -25.82 -18.13
C GLU A 105 38.34 -24.36 -18.40
N ALA A 106 39.30 -24.16 -19.30
CA ALA A 106 39.75 -22.85 -19.74
C ALA A 106 38.64 -22.04 -20.44
N ASP A 107 37.81 -22.69 -21.25
CA ASP A 107 36.68 -22.05 -21.93
C ASP A 107 35.57 -21.67 -20.94
N ILE A 108 35.30 -22.53 -19.96
CA ILE A 108 34.35 -22.23 -18.87
C ILE A 108 34.84 -20.98 -18.11
N TYR A 109 36.13 -20.94 -17.77
CA TYR A 109 36.75 -19.83 -17.05
C TYR A 109 36.70 -18.51 -17.84
N ILE A 110 37.09 -18.53 -19.12
CA ILE A 110 37.06 -17.34 -19.99
C ILE A 110 35.63 -16.83 -20.18
N ASN A 111 34.67 -17.72 -20.41
CA ASN A 111 33.25 -17.34 -20.57
C ASN A 111 32.72 -16.61 -19.33
N GLN A 112 33.06 -17.08 -18.13
CA GLN A 112 32.67 -16.43 -16.88
C GLN A 112 33.28 -15.03 -16.73
N ILE A 113 34.58 -14.87 -17.03
CA ILE A 113 35.23 -13.55 -16.98
C ILE A 113 34.57 -12.58 -17.96
N LEU A 114 34.33 -13.01 -19.20
CA LEU A 114 33.70 -12.18 -20.22
C LEU A 114 32.27 -11.80 -19.85
N HIS A 115 31.54 -12.68 -19.17
CA HIS A 115 30.20 -12.38 -18.67
C HIS A 115 30.24 -11.27 -17.62
N TYR A 116 31.10 -11.40 -16.60
CA TYR A 116 31.19 -10.40 -15.55
C TYR A 116 31.74 -9.05 -16.03
N TRP A 117 32.65 -9.05 -17.00
CA TRP A 117 33.24 -7.81 -17.51
C TRP A 117 32.37 -7.11 -18.55
N PHE A 118 31.70 -7.88 -19.42
CA PHE A 118 31.08 -7.33 -20.63
C PHE A 118 29.64 -7.78 -20.86
N GLY A 119 29.06 -8.56 -19.95
CA GLY A 119 27.72 -9.16 -20.14
C GLY A 119 27.69 -10.16 -21.29
N TYR A 120 28.82 -10.75 -21.67
CA TYR A 120 28.89 -11.79 -22.70
C TYR A 120 28.00 -12.97 -22.33
N VAL A 121 27.28 -13.53 -23.31
CA VAL A 121 26.53 -14.78 -23.18
C VAL A 121 26.95 -15.68 -24.35
N PRO A 122 27.35 -16.95 -24.11
CA PRO A 122 27.75 -17.88 -25.16
C PRO A 122 26.66 -17.99 -26.25
N LYS A 123 27.09 -18.00 -27.52
CA LYS A 123 26.17 -18.23 -28.64
C LYS A 123 25.81 -19.71 -28.67
N HIS A 124 24.56 -20.00 -28.34
CA HIS A 124 23.98 -21.34 -28.51
C HIS A 124 23.41 -21.47 -29.93
N GLU A 125 23.48 -22.65 -30.53
CA GLU A 125 22.69 -22.93 -31.74
C GLU A 125 21.23 -22.56 -31.45
N SER A 126 20.62 -21.80 -32.36
CA SER A 126 19.28 -21.29 -32.12
C SER A 126 18.30 -22.46 -32.05
N PHE A 127 17.90 -22.86 -30.85
CA PHE A 127 16.77 -23.75 -30.59
C PHE A 127 15.46 -23.02 -30.95
N LYS A 128 15.28 -22.62 -32.21
CA LYS A 128 14.07 -21.96 -32.68
C LYS A 128 12.85 -22.89 -32.69
N ASN A 129 13.06 -24.22 -32.60
CA ASN A 129 12.02 -25.22 -32.82
C ASN A 129 12.03 -26.41 -31.84
N LYS A 130 12.49 -26.25 -30.60
CA LYS A 130 12.01 -27.15 -29.53
C LYS A 130 10.92 -26.41 -28.78
N LYS A 131 9.70 -26.99 -28.77
CA LYS A 131 8.63 -26.67 -27.82
C LYS A 131 9.27 -26.34 -26.47
N LYS A 132 8.73 -25.34 -25.75
CA LYS A 132 9.01 -25.06 -24.31
C LYS A 132 9.70 -26.28 -23.74
N PHE A 133 10.99 -26.21 -23.39
CA PHE A 133 11.73 -27.36 -22.86
C PHE A 133 10.74 -28.15 -21.99
N GLU A 134 10.21 -29.26 -22.49
CA GLU A 134 9.57 -30.22 -21.62
C GLU A 134 10.75 -30.60 -20.77
N TYR A 135 10.80 -30.09 -19.54
CA TYR A 135 11.86 -30.35 -18.60
C TYR A 135 12.06 -31.86 -18.65
N GLU A 136 13.10 -32.30 -19.37
CA GLU A 136 13.41 -33.71 -19.59
C GLU A 136 13.71 -34.25 -18.20
N GLU A 137 12.70 -34.89 -17.59
CA GLU A 137 12.81 -35.86 -16.51
C GLU A 137 13.67 -35.48 -15.30
N SER A 138 13.96 -34.19 -15.07
CA SER A 138 14.60 -33.79 -13.82
C SER A 138 13.51 -33.80 -12.76
N GLU A 139 13.32 -34.93 -12.07
CA GLU A 139 12.43 -35.04 -10.91
C GLU A 139 12.97 -34.14 -9.78
N PRO A 140 12.46 -32.91 -9.60
CA PRO A 140 12.94 -32.06 -8.51
C PRO A 140 12.53 -32.65 -7.15
N ALA A 141 11.50 -33.52 -7.16
CA ALA A 141 10.99 -34.25 -6.01
C ALA A 141 12.04 -35.14 -5.32
N GLN A 142 13.12 -35.55 -6.01
CA GLN A 142 14.21 -36.30 -5.37
C GLN A 142 15.22 -35.40 -4.67
N LEU A 143 15.24 -34.10 -5.00
CA LEU A 143 16.26 -33.14 -4.55
C LEU A 143 15.70 -32.07 -3.60
N VAL A 144 14.38 -31.88 -3.56
CA VAL A 144 13.71 -30.81 -2.80
C VAL A 144 12.40 -31.31 -2.19
N GLU A 145 12.11 -30.90 -0.95
CA GLU A 145 10.81 -31.12 -0.31
C GLU A 145 9.70 -30.42 -1.11
N LEU A 146 8.63 -31.16 -1.42
CA LEU A 146 7.54 -30.66 -2.25
C LEU A 146 6.67 -29.67 -1.49
N SER A 147 6.34 -28.54 -2.12
CA SER A 147 5.37 -27.60 -1.56
C SER A 147 3.95 -28.17 -1.69
N HIS A 148 3.24 -28.26 -0.57
CA HIS A 148 1.89 -28.80 -0.50
C HIS A 148 0.85 -27.70 -0.80
N LEU A 149 0.26 -27.77 -1.99
CA LEU A 149 -0.81 -26.87 -2.41
C LEU A 149 -2.10 -27.20 -1.67
N LYS A 150 -2.65 -26.17 -1.01
CA LYS A 150 -3.86 -26.28 -0.20
C LYS A 150 -5.11 -26.04 -1.03
N LEU A 151 -6.23 -26.58 -0.58
CA LEU A 151 -7.52 -26.12 -1.05
C LEU A 151 -7.80 -24.73 -0.48
N VAL A 152 -8.22 -23.81 -1.34
CA VAL A 152 -8.63 -22.45 -0.95
C VAL A 152 -10.12 -22.31 -1.18
N VAL A 153 -10.86 -21.90 -0.15
CA VAL A 153 -12.31 -21.65 -0.19
C VAL A 153 -12.62 -20.17 -0.10
N ASP A 154 -13.88 -19.77 -0.29
CA ASP A 154 -14.29 -18.35 -0.26
C ASP A 154 -13.90 -17.64 1.05
N SER A 155 -13.98 -18.32 2.19
CA SER A 155 -13.58 -17.75 3.48
C SER A 155 -12.09 -17.40 3.57
N ASP A 156 -11.22 -18.14 2.88
CA ASP A 156 -9.79 -17.85 2.81
C ASP A 156 -9.52 -16.63 1.91
N ILE A 157 -10.31 -16.48 0.83
CA ILE A 157 -10.24 -15.30 -0.05
C ILE A 157 -10.66 -14.04 0.71
N GLU A 158 -11.76 -14.11 1.46
CA GLU A 158 -12.24 -13.02 2.30
C GLU A 158 -11.18 -12.65 3.36
N LYS A 159 -10.62 -13.64 4.04
CA LYS A 159 -9.54 -13.43 5.02
C LYS A 159 -8.29 -12.82 4.40
N LEU A 160 -7.89 -13.29 3.21
CA LEU A 160 -6.77 -12.71 2.46
C LEU A 160 -7.04 -11.24 2.13
N PHE A 161 -8.22 -10.93 1.60
CA PHE A 161 -8.61 -9.56 1.27
C PHE A 161 -8.57 -8.67 2.52
N TYR A 162 -9.14 -9.12 3.64
CA TYR A 162 -9.11 -8.42 4.91
C TYR A 162 -7.68 -8.15 5.41
N ASN A 163 -6.80 -9.14 5.35
CA ASN A 163 -5.40 -9.01 5.77
C ASN A 163 -4.64 -7.99 4.92
N LEU A 164 -4.87 -7.96 3.61
CA LEU A 164 -4.23 -6.99 2.72
C LEU A 164 -4.71 -5.56 3.01
N LEU A 165 -6.01 -5.37 3.28
CA LEU A 165 -6.56 -4.05 3.62
C LEU A 165 -6.05 -3.54 4.98
N SER A 166 -5.94 -4.43 5.97
CA SER A 166 -5.49 -4.09 7.33
C SER A 166 -3.97 -3.99 7.48
N SER A 167 -3.20 -4.18 6.41
CA SER A 167 -1.74 -4.00 6.43
C SER A 167 -1.36 -2.59 6.88
N ASN A 168 -0.44 -2.50 7.85
CA ASN A 168 0.15 -1.25 8.31
C ASN A 168 1.41 -0.84 7.49
N VAL A 169 1.78 -1.64 6.50
CA VAL A 169 2.89 -1.38 5.57
C VAL A 169 2.32 -1.09 4.17
N THR A 170 3.01 -0.21 3.43
CA THR A 170 2.72 0.05 2.02
C THR A 170 2.76 -1.25 1.23
N LEU A 171 1.64 -1.57 0.56
CA LEU A 171 1.55 -2.72 -0.33
C LEU A 171 2.38 -2.47 -1.60
N SER A 172 3.00 -3.52 -2.14
CA SER A 172 3.64 -3.47 -3.45
C SER A 172 2.60 -3.20 -4.55
N SER A 173 3.03 -2.72 -5.72
CA SER A 173 2.15 -2.53 -6.88
C SER A 173 1.38 -3.81 -7.22
N GLN A 174 2.05 -4.96 -7.19
CA GLN A 174 1.44 -6.26 -7.41
C GLN A 174 0.33 -6.56 -6.39
N TYR A 175 0.56 -6.28 -5.10
CA TYR A 175 -0.43 -6.55 -4.05
C TYR A 175 -1.60 -5.56 -4.09
N LEU A 176 -1.37 -4.31 -4.47
CA LEU A 176 -2.45 -3.35 -4.72
C LEU A 176 -3.34 -3.80 -5.87
N GLU A 177 -2.75 -4.29 -6.96
CA GLU A 177 -3.51 -4.84 -8.07
C GLU A 177 -4.28 -6.11 -7.66
N ASP A 178 -3.69 -6.97 -6.83
CA ASP A 178 -4.37 -8.15 -6.30
C ASP A 178 -5.58 -7.75 -5.43
N VAL A 179 -5.46 -6.74 -4.55
CA VAL A 179 -6.58 -6.17 -3.78
C VAL A 179 -7.68 -5.65 -4.71
N CYS A 180 -7.33 -4.89 -5.75
CA CYS A 180 -8.30 -4.42 -6.74
C CYS A 180 -8.98 -5.59 -7.46
N PHE A 181 -8.24 -6.63 -7.84
CA PHE A 181 -8.83 -7.81 -8.47
C PHE A 181 -9.82 -8.52 -7.54
N LEU A 182 -9.42 -8.80 -6.29
CA LEU A 182 -10.24 -9.48 -5.29
C LEU A 182 -11.52 -8.70 -4.98
N SER A 183 -11.46 -7.35 -4.98
CA SER A 183 -12.63 -6.50 -4.76
C SER A 183 -13.79 -6.75 -5.74
N ASN A 184 -13.51 -7.34 -6.91
CA ASN A 184 -14.55 -7.65 -7.89
C ASN A 184 -15.52 -8.72 -7.38
N GLY A 185 -15.09 -9.60 -6.46
CA GLY A 185 -15.89 -10.69 -5.90
C GLY A 185 -16.88 -10.27 -4.82
N PHE A 186 -16.71 -9.09 -4.21
CA PHE A 186 -17.56 -8.60 -3.12
C PHE A 186 -18.59 -7.59 -3.62
N SER A 187 -19.74 -7.50 -2.94
CA SER A 187 -20.77 -6.49 -3.14
C SER A 187 -20.33 -5.09 -2.68
N GLY A 188 -21.11 -4.05 -3.03
CA GLY A 188 -20.79 -2.68 -2.61
C GLY A 188 -20.82 -2.49 -1.08
N ASP A 189 -21.77 -3.16 -0.41
CA ASP A 189 -21.93 -3.06 1.04
C ASP A 189 -20.81 -3.79 1.80
N GLU A 190 -20.41 -4.98 1.33
CA GLU A 190 -19.24 -5.70 1.86
C GLU A 190 -17.96 -4.89 1.69
N LEU A 191 -17.75 -4.29 0.51
CA LEU A 191 -16.58 -3.45 0.28
C LEU A 191 -16.54 -2.23 1.20
N GLU A 192 -17.68 -1.58 1.45
CA GLU A 192 -17.77 -0.47 2.40
C GLU A 192 -17.41 -0.94 3.82
N GLU A 193 -17.88 -2.12 4.24
CA GLU A 193 -17.55 -2.70 5.54
C GLU A 193 -16.06 -3.03 5.67
N TYR A 194 -15.50 -3.78 4.72
CA TYR A 194 -14.09 -4.17 4.75
C TYR A 194 -13.16 -2.97 4.68
N SER A 195 -13.54 -1.92 3.94
CA SER A 195 -12.74 -0.71 3.78
C SER A 195 -12.52 0.07 5.08
N LYS A 196 -13.34 -0.16 6.11
CA LYS A 196 -13.14 0.45 7.44
C LYS A 196 -11.83 0.01 8.10
N ASN A 197 -11.29 -1.13 7.71
CA ASN A 197 -10.05 -1.67 8.26
C ASN A 197 -8.80 -1.14 7.53
N ILE A 198 -8.97 -0.31 6.48
CA ILE A 198 -7.85 0.20 5.71
C ILE A 198 -7.03 1.20 6.52
N LEU A 199 -5.81 0.80 6.86
CA LEU A 199 -4.89 1.67 7.58
C LEU A 199 -4.12 2.60 6.63
N MET A 200 -3.68 2.08 5.48
CA MET A 200 -2.85 2.82 4.53
C MET A 200 -3.68 3.67 3.56
N LYS A 201 -3.38 4.98 3.52
CA LYS A 201 -4.09 5.95 2.66
C LYS A 201 -3.90 5.68 1.18
N GLU A 202 -2.76 5.11 0.79
CA GLU A 202 -2.50 4.70 -0.59
C GLU A 202 -3.40 3.53 -1.01
N THR A 203 -3.52 2.51 -0.16
CA THR A 203 -4.44 1.38 -0.34
C THR A 203 -5.87 1.88 -0.46
N LEU A 204 -6.32 2.73 0.47
CA LEU A 204 -7.66 3.34 0.43
C LEU A 204 -7.91 4.05 -0.89
N THR A 205 -7.02 4.98 -1.26
CA THR A 205 -7.23 5.80 -2.45
C THR A 205 -7.22 4.94 -3.72
N THR A 206 -6.35 3.94 -3.80
CA THR A 206 -6.26 3.02 -4.95
C THR A 206 -7.50 2.16 -5.09
N LEU A 207 -7.89 1.48 -4.02
CA LEU A 207 -9.08 0.63 -4.03
C LEU A 207 -10.36 1.44 -4.30
N SER A 208 -10.55 2.56 -3.61
CA SER A 208 -11.72 3.42 -3.83
C SER A 208 -11.78 3.94 -5.27
N SER A 209 -10.65 4.33 -5.87
CA SER A 209 -10.60 4.79 -7.27
C SER A 209 -10.93 3.67 -8.25
N TYR A 210 -10.41 2.47 -8.02
CA TYR A 210 -10.69 1.30 -8.86
C TYR A 210 -12.18 0.92 -8.81
N VAL A 211 -12.77 0.84 -7.62
CA VAL A 211 -14.19 0.52 -7.45
C VAL A 211 -15.08 1.63 -8.02
N TRP A 212 -14.68 2.88 -7.87
CA TRP A 212 -15.37 4.01 -8.48
C TRP A 212 -15.40 3.91 -10.01
N GLU A 213 -14.27 3.57 -10.64
CA GLU A 213 -14.19 3.45 -12.10
C GLU A 213 -15.13 2.35 -12.62
N LYS A 214 -15.12 1.18 -11.98
CA LYS A 214 -15.92 0.03 -12.40
C LYS A 214 -17.40 0.12 -12.06
N ARG A 215 -17.73 0.63 -10.86
CA ARG A 215 -19.08 0.51 -10.28
C ARG A 215 -19.75 1.86 -10.00
N LYS A 216 -19.02 2.98 -10.12
CA LYS A 216 -19.51 4.33 -9.81
C LYS A 216 -20.00 4.51 -8.37
N ILE A 217 -19.44 3.72 -7.45
CA ILE A 217 -19.71 3.78 -6.01
C ILE A 217 -18.43 4.21 -5.28
N LEU A 218 -18.56 5.16 -4.35
CA LEU A 218 -17.46 5.58 -3.47
C LEU A 218 -17.47 4.77 -2.18
N ILE A 219 -16.49 3.88 -2.06
CA ILE A 219 -16.25 3.08 -0.86
C ILE A 219 -15.15 3.66 0.04
N GLY A 220 -15.16 3.27 1.30
CA GLY A 220 -14.11 3.48 2.28
C GLY A 220 -14.23 4.79 3.05
N ASP A 221 -13.60 4.81 4.23
CA ASP A 221 -13.71 5.93 5.16
C ASP A 221 -12.56 6.93 4.98
N PHE A 222 -12.94 8.15 4.62
CA PHE A 222 -12.03 9.27 4.44
C PHE A 222 -12.00 10.08 5.73
N ASP A 223 -10.98 9.86 6.57
CA ASP A 223 -10.87 10.53 7.87
C ASP A 223 -10.59 12.03 7.77
N THR A 224 -9.94 12.47 6.69
CA THR A 224 -9.47 13.86 6.53
C THR A 224 -9.90 14.44 5.19
N ALA A 225 -10.07 15.77 5.14
CA ALA A 225 -10.35 16.41 3.86
C ALA A 225 -9.16 16.26 2.90
N THR A 226 -7.94 16.09 3.42
CA THR A 226 -6.78 15.76 2.59
C THR A 226 -6.95 14.42 1.87
N ASP A 227 -7.53 13.41 2.51
CA ASP A 227 -7.78 12.10 1.90
C ASP A 227 -8.84 12.21 0.79
N VAL A 228 -9.92 12.96 1.01
CA VAL A 228 -10.93 13.23 -0.04
C VAL A 228 -10.30 13.94 -1.23
N LEU A 229 -9.44 14.94 -0.99
CA LEU A 229 -8.77 15.65 -2.08
C LEU A 229 -7.79 14.74 -2.85
N ARG A 230 -7.09 13.83 -2.15
CA ARG A 230 -6.20 12.85 -2.77
C ARG A 230 -6.98 11.92 -3.71
N PHE A 231 -8.16 11.47 -3.28
CA PHE A 231 -9.07 10.68 -4.11
C PHE A 231 -9.54 11.46 -5.34
N ILE A 232 -9.99 12.71 -5.18
CA ILE A 232 -10.40 13.57 -6.31
C ILE A 232 -9.26 13.78 -7.30
N ALA A 233 -8.03 13.99 -6.80
CA ALA A 233 -6.83 14.14 -7.63
C ALA A 233 -6.56 12.87 -8.44
N LYS A 234 -6.61 11.71 -7.78
CA LYS A 234 -6.44 10.40 -8.43
C LYS A 234 -7.48 10.14 -9.52
N LEU A 235 -8.75 10.45 -9.27
CA LEU A 235 -9.80 10.38 -10.29
C LEU A 235 -9.59 11.36 -11.47
N SER A 236 -8.77 12.39 -11.26
CA SER A 236 -8.41 13.35 -12.30
C SER A 236 -7.10 13.01 -13.01
N ASN A 237 -6.50 11.84 -12.72
CA ASN A 237 -5.16 11.45 -13.17
C ASN A 237 -4.07 12.47 -12.81
N GLU A 238 -4.21 13.10 -11.64
CA GLU A 238 -3.29 14.11 -11.13
C GLU A 238 -2.76 13.72 -9.74
N GLU A 239 -1.57 14.22 -9.40
CA GLU A 239 -1.01 14.07 -8.06
C GLU A 239 -1.58 15.10 -7.07
N LEU A 240 -1.58 14.75 -5.78
CA LEU A 240 -2.01 15.66 -4.72
C LEU A 240 -1.03 16.85 -4.60
N ASN A 241 -1.47 18.01 -5.08
CA ASN A 241 -0.65 19.22 -5.08
C ASN A 241 -1.30 20.35 -4.27
N THR A 242 -0.50 21.12 -3.52
CA THR A 242 -0.99 22.22 -2.67
C THR A 242 -1.35 23.49 -3.44
N LYS A 243 -0.82 23.66 -4.65
CA LYS A 243 -1.00 24.86 -5.48
C LYS A 243 -2.09 24.69 -6.51
N TYR A 244 -2.10 23.58 -7.25
CA TYR A 244 -2.95 23.41 -8.42
C TYR A 244 -3.20 21.93 -8.72
N ILE A 245 -4.44 21.59 -9.05
CA ILE A 245 -4.86 20.28 -9.56
C ILE A 245 -5.75 20.53 -10.78
N HIS A 246 -5.52 19.84 -11.88
CA HIS A 246 -6.46 19.82 -13.00
C HIS A 246 -7.57 18.82 -12.68
N PHE A 247 -8.80 19.29 -12.48
CA PHE A 247 -9.90 18.41 -12.06
C PHE A 247 -10.61 17.84 -13.27
N ALA A 248 -10.87 16.53 -13.24
CA ALA A 248 -11.78 15.88 -14.17
C ALA A 248 -13.22 16.41 -14.02
N TYR A 249 -14.05 16.06 -15.00
CA TYR A 249 -15.47 16.32 -14.91
C TYR A 249 -16.13 15.36 -13.91
N PHE A 250 -16.94 15.91 -13.01
CA PHE A 250 -17.80 15.13 -12.11
C PHE A 250 -19.28 15.46 -12.36
N SER A 251 -20.09 14.41 -12.49
CA SER A 251 -21.56 14.50 -12.55
C SER A 251 -22.17 14.87 -11.20
N ARG A 252 -23.48 15.19 -11.18
CA ARG A 252 -24.18 15.54 -9.92
C ARG A 252 -24.21 14.36 -8.93
N ILE A 253 -24.38 13.14 -9.44
CA ILE A 253 -24.45 11.91 -8.63
C ILE A 253 -23.08 11.62 -8.01
N GLU A 254 -22.03 11.71 -8.81
CA GLU A 254 -20.65 11.55 -8.34
C GLU A 254 -20.27 12.60 -7.27
N LEU A 255 -20.61 13.87 -7.53
CA LEU A 255 -20.39 14.93 -6.55
C LEU A 255 -21.19 14.69 -5.26
N ASP A 256 -22.42 14.21 -5.30
CA ASP A 256 -23.21 13.93 -4.09
C ASP A 256 -22.47 12.92 -3.18
N GLN A 257 -21.89 11.86 -3.75
CA GLN A 257 -21.12 10.87 -2.98
C GLN A 257 -19.86 11.47 -2.35
N ILE A 258 -19.06 12.20 -3.13
CA ILE A 258 -17.82 12.85 -2.66
C ILE A 258 -18.13 13.86 -1.54
N ILE A 259 -19.14 14.70 -1.76
CA ILE A 259 -19.54 15.74 -0.81
C ILE A 259 -20.14 15.13 0.45
N LYS A 260 -20.90 14.03 0.34
CA LYS A 260 -21.41 13.28 1.50
C LYS A 260 -20.28 12.75 2.39
N LYS A 261 -19.20 12.21 1.82
CA LYS A 261 -18.02 11.80 2.59
C LYS A 261 -17.31 13.00 3.20
N LEU A 262 -17.09 14.08 2.45
CA LEU A 262 -16.46 15.31 2.97
C LEU A 262 -17.24 15.96 4.12
N ASP A 263 -18.58 15.96 4.05
CA ASP A 263 -19.45 16.58 5.07
C ASP A 263 -19.38 15.85 6.42
N LYS A 264 -19.20 14.52 6.40
CA LYS A 264 -19.02 13.69 7.61
C LYS A 264 -17.71 13.97 8.36
N ILE A 265 -16.72 14.58 7.70
CA ILE A 265 -15.39 14.79 8.28
C ILE A 265 -15.44 15.88 9.35
N LYS A 266 -15.17 15.47 10.59
CA LYS A 266 -15.04 16.38 11.73
C LYS A 266 -13.73 17.17 11.60
N ASN A 267 -13.76 18.45 11.99
CA ASN A 267 -12.56 19.32 12.03
C ASN A 267 -11.82 19.44 10.69
N SER A 268 -12.52 19.56 9.56
CA SER A 268 -11.93 19.61 8.21
C SER A 268 -11.13 20.89 7.89
N PHE A 269 -11.36 22.00 8.60
CA PHE A 269 -10.78 23.31 8.23
C PHE A 269 -9.26 23.38 8.13
N PRO A 270 -8.45 22.74 9.02
CA PRO A 270 -7.00 22.74 8.88
C PRO A 270 -6.52 22.15 7.55
N ASP A 271 -7.10 21.02 7.14
CA ASP A 271 -6.80 20.38 5.86
C ASP A 271 -7.26 21.22 4.66
N ILE A 272 -8.48 21.76 4.73
CA ILE A 272 -8.99 22.67 3.71
C ILE A 272 -8.06 23.87 3.55
N LYS A 273 -7.55 24.43 4.65
CA LYS A 273 -6.64 25.59 4.61
C LYS A 273 -5.27 25.22 4.05
N ARG A 274 -4.76 24.02 4.37
CA ARG A 274 -3.50 23.50 3.79
C ARG A 274 -3.58 23.40 2.27
N TYR A 275 -4.72 22.97 1.73
CA TYR A 275 -4.97 22.84 0.29
C TYR A 275 -5.95 23.91 -0.22
N LYS A 276 -5.85 25.14 0.30
CA LYS A 276 -6.83 26.22 0.02
C LYS A 276 -7.05 26.47 -1.47
N LYS A 277 -5.96 26.52 -2.27
CA LYS A 277 -6.03 26.81 -3.71
C LYS A 277 -6.75 25.70 -4.50
N PRO A 278 -6.35 24.42 -4.39
CA PRO A 278 -7.11 23.30 -4.98
C PRO A 278 -8.57 23.28 -4.59
N TRP A 279 -8.88 23.39 -3.29
CA TRP A 279 -10.26 23.37 -2.82
C TRP A 279 -11.09 24.53 -3.35
N HIS A 280 -10.53 25.74 -3.37
CA HIS A 280 -11.19 26.90 -3.95
C HIS A 280 -11.51 26.68 -5.44
N LYS A 281 -10.56 26.11 -6.21
CA LYS A 281 -10.79 25.76 -7.62
C LYS A 281 -11.86 24.66 -7.78
N PHE A 282 -11.80 23.60 -6.98
CA PHE A 282 -12.76 22.50 -6.99
C PHE A 282 -14.20 23.01 -6.78
N PHE A 283 -14.41 23.81 -5.74
CA PHE A 283 -15.73 24.39 -5.48
C PHE A 283 -16.14 25.46 -6.50
N LYS A 284 -15.20 26.23 -7.06
CA LYS A 284 -15.51 27.19 -8.13
C LYS A 284 -16.10 26.48 -9.35
N LEU A 285 -15.62 25.28 -9.69
CA LEU A 285 -16.10 24.49 -10.83
C LEU A 285 -17.40 23.75 -10.51
N ASN A 286 -17.54 23.21 -9.31
CA ASN A 286 -18.58 22.22 -8.99
C ASN A 286 -19.73 22.72 -8.10
N ALA A 287 -19.59 23.88 -7.44
CA ALA A 287 -20.57 24.36 -6.45
C ALA A 287 -22.02 24.42 -6.96
N LYS A 288 -22.23 24.83 -8.22
CA LYS A 288 -23.57 24.93 -8.83
C LYS A 288 -24.26 23.56 -8.99
N LYS A 289 -23.50 22.47 -8.99
CA LYS A 289 -24.01 21.10 -9.13
C LYS A 289 -24.32 20.45 -7.77
N ILE A 290 -23.94 21.09 -6.65
CA ILE A 290 -24.02 20.54 -5.30
C ILE A 290 -25.20 21.15 -4.56
N ASN A 291 -26.05 20.32 -3.94
CA ASN A 291 -27.09 20.80 -3.04
C ASN A 291 -26.51 21.11 -1.65
N LEU A 292 -25.99 22.32 -1.46
CA LEU A 292 -25.33 22.73 -0.22
C LEU A 292 -26.25 22.75 1.01
N LYS A 293 -27.58 22.82 0.84
CA LYS A 293 -28.53 22.76 1.96
C LYS A 293 -28.50 21.40 2.67
N LYS A 294 -28.15 20.33 1.94
CA LYS A 294 -28.02 18.96 2.48
C LYS A 294 -26.73 18.76 3.28
N TYR A 295 -25.72 19.62 3.09
CA TYR A 295 -24.35 19.43 3.57
C TYR A 295 -23.85 20.65 4.36
N PRO A 296 -24.27 20.80 5.64
CA PRO A 296 -23.99 21.99 6.43
C PRO A 296 -22.50 22.20 6.74
N ASN A 297 -21.72 21.13 6.90
CA ASN A 297 -20.28 21.26 7.14
C ASN A 297 -19.57 21.73 5.87
N VAL A 298 -19.92 21.19 4.71
CA VAL A 298 -19.39 21.65 3.42
C VAL A 298 -19.80 23.09 3.11
N GLN A 299 -21.01 23.50 3.49
CA GLN A 299 -21.43 24.90 3.38
C GLN A 299 -20.52 25.82 4.21
N LYS A 300 -20.15 25.43 5.43
CA LYS A 300 -19.19 26.18 6.26
C LYS A 300 -17.80 26.22 5.62
N ILE A 301 -17.32 25.11 5.07
CA ILE A 301 -16.05 25.02 4.32
C ILE A 301 -16.04 26.03 3.16
N MET A 302 -17.10 26.06 2.35
CA MET A 302 -17.21 27.00 1.24
C MET A 302 -17.25 28.45 1.72
N ASN A 303 -18.05 28.75 2.74
CA ASN A 303 -18.10 30.09 3.32
C ASN A 303 -16.72 30.57 3.77
N MET A 304 -15.89 29.70 4.35
CA MET A 304 -14.50 30.01 4.69
C MET A 304 -13.61 30.23 3.45
N LEU A 305 -13.71 29.34 2.44
CA LEU A 305 -12.89 29.39 1.23
C LEU A 305 -13.13 30.63 0.37
N PHE A 306 -14.37 31.12 0.36
CA PHE A 306 -14.80 32.33 -0.35
C PHE A 306 -14.90 33.55 0.58
N SER A 307 -14.12 33.55 1.67
CA SER A 307 -13.87 34.69 2.55
C SER A 307 -15.10 35.29 3.26
N LYS A 308 -16.17 34.53 3.47
CA LYS A 308 -17.31 34.99 4.28
C LYS A 308 -16.99 35.01 5.78
N PHE A 309 -16.03 34.20 6.22
CA PHE A 309 -15.44 34.31 7.56
C PHE A 309 -13.98 33.84 7.54
N LYS A 310 -13.23 34.18 8.60
CA LYS A 310 -11.83 33.78 8.78
C LYS A 310 -11.72 32.66 9.80
N TYR A 311 -10.96 31.61 9.46
CA TYR A 311 -10.58 30.56 10.39
C TYR A 311 -9.08 30.59 10.64
N GLU A 312 -8.69 30.67 11.91
CA GLU A 312 -7.32 30.51 12.35
C GLU A 312 -7.06 29.06 12.74
N THR A 313 -6.03 28.46 12.14
CA THR A 313 -5.60 27.10 12.50
C THR A 313 -4.86 27.13 13.82
N PRO A 314 -4.82 26.02 14.59
CA PRO A 314 -4.01 25.93 15.80
C PRO A 314 -2.55 26.36 15.55
N LYS A 315 -1.94 25.88 14.47
CA LYS A 315 -0.60 26.31 14.06
C LYS A 315 -0.50 27.81 13.79
N GLY A 316 -1.48 28.41 13.10
CA GLY A 316 -1.51 29.85 12.83
C GLY A 316 -1.65 30.68 14.11
N TYR A 317 -2.49 30.21 15.04
CA TYR A 317 -2.61 30.79 16.38
C TYR A 317 -1.27 30.73 17.12
N PHE A 318 -0.62 29.56 17.14
CA PHE A 318 0.68 29.39 17.78
C PHE A 318 1.75 30.28 17.16
N ASP A 319 1.86 30.33 15.83
CA ASP A 319 2.82 31.19 15.12
C ASP A 319 2.59 32.68 15.40
N ARG A 320 1.33 33.11 15.55
CA ARG A 320 0.97 34.49 15.90
C ARG A 320 1.37 34.80 17.34
N VAL A 321 0.97 33.97 18.30
CA VAL A 321 1.23 34.19 19.73
C VAL A 321 2.73 34.09 20.04
N ARG A 322 3.44 33.19 19.34
CA ARG A 322 4.87 32.98 19.48
C ARG A 322 5.69 34.27 19.34
N LYS A 323 5.27 35.20 18.48
CA LYS A 323 5.94 36.49 18.27
C LYS A 323 5.96 37.40 19.50
N ASN A 324 5.04 37.19 20.45
CA ASN A 324 4.84 38.04 21.62
C ASN A 324 5.15 37.33 22.94
N ILE A 325 5.76 36.13 22.92
CA ILE A 325 6.02 35.33 24.13
C ILE A 325 6.85 36.12 25.16
N SER A 326 7.86 36.87 24.73
CA SER A 326 8.71 37.66 25.64
C SER A 326 7.93 38.68 26.48
N ASN A 327 6.81 39.19 25.96
CA ASN A 327 5.99 40.23 26.60
C ASN A 327 4.76 39.65 27.32
N MET A 328 4.60 38.33 27.31
CA MET A 328 3.43 37.65 27.87
C MET A 328 3.56 37.48 29.39
N SER A 329 2.46 37.67 30.13
CA SER A 329 2.43 37.34 31.56
C SER A 329 2.63 35.85 31.78
N ASN A 330 3.15 35.44 32.94
CA ASN A 330 3.33 34.01 33.25
C ASN A 330 2.01 33.23 33.15
N LYS A 331 0.90 33.82 33.60
CA LYS A 331 -0.44 33.21 33.53
C LYS A 331 -0.91 33.00 32.09
N ASP A 332 -0.67 33.97 31.23
CA ASP A 332 -1.02 33.85 29.80
C ASP A 332 -0.13 32.82 29.10
N LEU A 333 1.16 32.75 29.47
CA LEU A 333 2.10 31.77 28.93
C LEU A 333 1.72 30.35 29.36
N GLU A 334 1.33 30.14 30.61
CA GLU A 334 0.80 28.85 31.10
C GLU A 334 -0.43 28.41 30.32
N LYS A 335 -1.37 29.32 30.08
CA LYS A 335 -2.58 29.04 29.28
C LYS A 335 -2.22 28.69 27.83
N PHE A 336 -1.27 29.42 27.23
CA PHE A 336 -0.76 29.14 25.90
C PHE A 336 -0.12 27.76 25.81
N ILE A 337 0.78 27.43 26.76
CA ILE A 337 1.43 26.12 26.82
C ILE A 337 0.38 25.03 27.01
N GLY A 338 -0.59 25.21 27.91
CA GLY A 338 -1.69 24.25 28.10
C GLY A 338 -2.44 23.91 26.80
N LEU A 339 -2.64 24.89 25.91
CA LEU A 339 -3.20 24.65 24.58
C LEU A 339 -2.20 23.96 23.63
N TYR A 340 -0.93 24.33 23.69
CA TYR A 340 0.10 23.82 22.81
C TYR A 340 0.52 22.37 23.15
N LEU A 341 0.39 21.94 24.41
CA LEU A 341 0.68 20.57 24.83
C LEU A 341 -0.23 19.52 24.18
N LYS A 342 -1.41 19.92 23.67
CA LYS A 342 -2.25 19.07 22.80
C LYS A 342 -1.54 18.65 21.51
N PHE A 343 -0.46 19.33 21.15
CA PHE A 343 0.41 19.07 20.02
C PHE A 343 1.85 18.80 20.51
N SER A 344 1.97 17.88 21.47
CA SER A 344 3.21 17.52 22.19
C SER A 344 4.45 17.37 21.30
N GLY A 345 4.31 16.71 20.15
CA GLY A 345 5.39 16.53 19.18
C GLY A 345 5.88 17.85 18.55
N ASP A 346 4.96 18.75 18.18
CA ASP A 346 5.31 20.06 17.63
C ASP A 346 5.90 20.98 18.70
N TYR A 347 5.34 20.93 19.91
CA TYR A 347 5.88 21.64 21.07
C TYR A 347 7.34 21.23 21.35
N THR A 348 7.61 19.91 21.39
CA THR A 348 8.94 19.34 21.61
C THR A 348 9.93 19.78 20.53
N ARG A 349 9.54 19.76 19.25
CA ARG A 349 10.40 20.22 18.14
C ARG A 349 10.75 21.71 18.24
N GLN A 350 9.84 22.52 18.79
CA GLN A 350 9.97 23.97 18.88
C GLN A 350 10.55 24.47 20.20
N ILE A 351 10.72 23.62 21.22
CA ILE A 351 11.09 24.05 22.58
C ILE A 351 12.33 24.95 22.62
N LEU A 352 13.38 24.60 21.87
CA LEU A 352 14.61 25.40 21.82
C LEU A 352 14.36 26.79 21.24
N SER A 353 13.49 26.90 20.24
CA SER A 353 13.14 28.21 19.70
C SER A 353 12.22 29.00 20.61
N LEU A 354 11.33 28.34 21.37
CA LEU A 354 10.49 29.00 22.35
C LEU A 354 11.33 29.56 23.51
N LEU A 355 12.35 28.81 23.94
CA LEU A 355 13.34 29.29 24.92
C LEU A 355 14.14 30.48 24.38
N ASN A 356 14.51 30.47 23.09
CA ASN A 356 15.30 31.54 22.48
C ASN A 356 14.55 32.90 22.40
N ILE A 357 13.22 32.88 22.35
CA ILE A 357 12.38 34.09 22.22
C ILE A 357 11.64 34.45 23.52
N SER A 358 11.89 33.72 24.61
CA SER A 358 11.29 33.97 25.92
C SER A 358 12.29 34.62 26.87
N SER A 359 11.76 35.27 27.90
CA SER A 359 12.59 35.83 28.97
C SER A 359 13.06 34.72 29.93
N LYS A 360 14.22 34.90 30.59
CA LYS A 360 14.74 33.92 31.56
C LYS A 360 13.74 33.55 32.65
N LYS A 361 12.89 34.50 33.08
CA LYS A 361 11.83 34.29 34.07
C LYS A 361 10.78 33.27 33.62
N GLN A 362 10.61 33.07 32.31
CA GLN A 362 9.60 32.18 31.71
C GLN A 362 10.13 30.77 31.41
N TYR A 363 11.45 30.54 31.52
CA TYR A 363 12.05 29.25 31.13
C TYR A 363 11.49 28.06 31.90
N HIS A 364 11.24 28.23 33.20
CA HIS A 364 10.68 27.18 34.05
C HIS A 364 9.33 26.70 33.51
N ILE A 365 8.45 27.60 33.08
CA ILE A 365 7.13 27.28 32.53
C ILE A 365 7.25 26.45 31.26
N LEU A 366 8.17 26.82 30.37
CA LEU A 366 8.43 26.09 29.11
C LEU A 366 9.03 24.70 29.37
N ILE A 367 9.99 24.60 30.30
CA ILE A 367 10.62 23.33 30.64
C ILE A 367 9.64 22.39 31.33
N ASP A 368 8.80 22.90 32.22
CA ASP A 368 7.78 22.10 32.90
C ASP A 368 6.69 21.63 31.93
N GLY A 369 6.35 22.45 30.94
CA GLY A 369 5.53 22.03 29.79
C GLY A 369 6.16 20.85 29.06
N LEU A 370 7.46 20.91 28.75
CA LEU A 370 8.17 19.84 28.07
C LEU A 370 8.12 18.55 28.88
N LYS A 371 8.47 18.60 30.17
CA LYS A 371 8.44 17.44 31.08
C LYS A 371 7.08 16.76 31.09
N LYS A 372 5.98 17.55 31.11
CA LYS A 372 4.61 17.02 31.14
C LYS A 372 4.25 16.22 29.88
N CYS A 373 4.71 16.64 28.71
CA CYS A 373 4.33 15.98 27.45
C CYS A 373 5.34 14.96 26.92
N MET A 374 6.54 14.82 27.51
CA MET A 374 7.57 13.90 27.00
C MET A 374 7.08 12.47 26.83
N LYS A 375 6.20 11.98 27.72
CA LYS A 375 5.60 10.64 27.64
C LYS A 375 4.69 10.42 26.42
N ASP A 376 4.15 11.50 25.87
CA ASP A 376 3.17 11.48 24.78
C ASP A 376 3.83 11.77 23.41
N VAL A 377 5.17 11.74 23.34
CA VAL A 377 5.95 12.13 22.16
C VAL A 377 6.67 10.92 21.60
N ASN A 378 6.62 10.76 20.27
CA ASN A 378 7.35 9.70 19.58
C ASN A 378 8.86 9.77 19.89
N THR A 379 9.45 8.62 20.23
CA THR A 379 10.87 8.47 20.59
C THR A 379 11.82 9.13 19.60
N ARG A 380 11.53 9.07 18.28
CA ARG A 380 12.33 9.73 17.25
C ARG A 380 12.44 11.24 17.46
N VAL A 381 11.36 11.89 17.87
CA VAL A 381 11.33 13.34 18.12
C VAL A 381 12.14 13.69 19.37
N LEU A 382 12.07 12.86 20.40
CA LEU A 382 12.88 13.03 21.62
C LEU A 382 14.37 12.88 21.32
N LEU A 383 14.77 11.87 20.53
CA LEU A 383 16.15 11.69 20.09
C LEU A 383 16.65 12.87 19.23
N GLN A 384 15.81 13.40 18.34
CA GLN A 384 16.13 14.61 17.58
C GLN A 384 16.36 15.83 18.49
N LEU A 385 15.56 15.99 19.54
CA LEU A 385 15.76 17.07 20.51
C LEU A 385 17.06 16.86 21.29
N TYR A 386 17.33 15.64 21.75
CA TYR A 386 18.54 15.28 22.47
C TYR A 386 19.81 15.56 21.65
N ASP A 387 19.84 15.14 20.39
CA ASP A 387 20.96 15.42 19.49
C ASP A 387 21.19 16.94 19.30
N ARG A 388 20.12 17.71 19.11
CA ARG A 388 20.21 19.18 19.03
C ARG A 388 20.79 19.79 20.31
N LEU A 389 20.43 19.29 21.48
CA LEU A 389 20.98 19.75 22.77
C LEU A 389 22.47 19.41 22.89
N LEU A 390 22.89 18.20 22.50
CA LEU A 390 24.31 17.81 22.49
C LEU A 390 25.13 18.71 21.59
N ASN A 391 24.61 19.02 20.40
CA ASN A 391 25.28 19.91 19.45
C ASN A 391 25.44 21.33 19.98
N LEU A 392 24.42 21.86 20.69
CA LEU A 392 24.53 23.16 21.37
C LEU A 392 25.57 23.14 22.49
N LYS A 393 25.62 22.07 23.30
CA LYS A 393 26.61 21.92 24.37
C LYS A 393 28.04 21.90 23.82
N LYS A 394 28.29 21.13 22.76
CA LYS A 394 29.58 21.09 22.06
C LYS A 394 29.99 22.45 21.52
N LYS A 395 29.04 23.20 20.92
CA LYS A 395 29.31 24.54 20.39
C LYS A 395 29.71 25.52 21.48
N ASN A 396 29.01 25.53 22.62
CA ASN A 396 29.36 26.40 23.75
C ASN A 396 30.75 26.10 24.31
N GLN A 397 31.11 24.81 24.46
CA GLN A 397 32.44 24.42 24.92
C GLN A 397 33.55 24.92 23.97
N LEU A 398 33.35 24.84 22.66
CA LEU A 398 34.30 25.35 21.67
C LEU A 398 34.42 26.88 21.72
N GLU A 399 33.34 27.62 22.00
CA GLU A 399 33.36 29.07 22.16
C GLU A 399 34.08 29.51 23.44
N GLU A 400 33.93 28.77 24.55
CA GLU A 400 34.67 29.01 25.80
C GLU A 400 36.17 28.79 25.62
N ILE A 401 36.58 27.71 24.94
CA ILE A 401 38.01 27.44 24.63
C ILE A 401 38.60 28.57 23.78
N LYS A 402 37.85 29.12 22.82
CA LYS A 402 38.30 30.26 22.00
C LYS A 402 38.44 31.56 22.79
N LYS A 403 37.62 31.76 23.83
CA LYS A 403 37.74 32.93 24.72
C LYS A 403 38.93 32.84 25.67
N ILE A 404 39.35 31.64 26.06
CA ILE A 404 40.52 31.41 26.92
C ILE A 404 41.85 31.57 26.13
N LYS A 405 41.81 31.43 24.81
CA LYS A 405 42.97 31.59 23.90
C LYS A 405 43.17 33.02 23.37
N LYS A 406 42.34 33.97 23.78
CA LYS A 406 42.47 35.41 23.50
C LYS A 406 42.77 36.13 24.80
#